data_AF-A0A1B3W899-F1
#
_entry.id   AF-A0A1B3W899-F1
#
_cell.length_a   1.000
_cell.length_b   1.000
_cell.length_c   1.000
_cell.angle_alpha   90.00
_cell.angle_beta   90.00
_cell.angle_gamma   90.00
#
_symmetry.space_group_name_H-M   'P 1'
#
loop_
_entity.id
_entity.type
_entity.pdbx_description
1 polymer ?
#
loop_
_entity_poly.entity_id
_entity_poly.type
_entity_poly.pdbx_seq_one_letter_code
_entity_poly.pdbx_strand_id
1 'polypeptide(L)'
;MRTRGLIMVAGLLAAGFANAGTGCELRLRPETSGFFLNPTLEKVTVVEAAAVDPDRPCPFLAGDELLQINEQVVPGQKARQVMKYWESLSKGMRLDFSVRRDEQVISIIIN
;
A
#
# COMPACT_ATOMS: atom_id res chain seq x y z
N MET A 1 -42.37 -6.82 -16.73
CA MET A 1 -41.49 -6.10 -15.79
C MET A 1 -40.06 -6.59 -16.00
N ARG A 2 -39.13 -5.66 -16.25
CA ARG A 2 -37.73 -5.93 -16.62
C ARG A 2 -36.86 -5.97 -15.36
N THR A 3 -36.40 -7.13 -14.92
CA THR A 3 -35.30 -7.21 -13.95
C THR A 3 -33.99 -7.36 -14.69
N ARG A 4 -33.30 -6.24 -14.85
CA ARG A 4 -31.90 -6.18 -15.30
C ARG A 4 -31.04 -6.84 -14.24
N GLY A 5 -30.58 -8.06 -14.50
CA GLY A 5 -29.53 -8.71 -13.73
C GLY A 5 -28.21 -7.98 -13.98
N LEU A 6 -27.87 -7.03 -13.12
CA LEU A 6 -26.52 -6.49 -13.02
C LEU A 6 -25.65 -7.57 -12.39
N ILE A 7 -24.88 -8.29 -13.22
CA ILE A 7 -23.77 -9.11 -12.75
C ILE A 7 -22.69 -8.14 -12.31
N MET A 8 -22.63 -7.90 -11.01
CA MET A 8 -21.53 -7.19 -10.35
C MET A 8 -20.32 -8.11 -10.36
N VAL A 9 -19.44 -7.92 -11.35
CA VAL A 9 -18.12 -8.57 -11.36
C VAL A 9 -17.29 -7.89 -10.28
N ALA A 10 -17.42 -8.39 -9.05
CA ALA A 10 -16.55 -8.04 -7.94
C ALA A 10 -15.16 -8.58 -8.26
N GLY A 11 -14.27 -7.69 -8.72
CA GLY A 11 -12.87 -8.00 -8.97
C GLY A 11 -12.21 -8.50 -7.68
N LEU A 12 -11.80 -9.77 -7.68
CA LEU A 12 -10.80 -10.29 -6.76
C LEU A 12 -9.46 -9.59 -7.09
N LEU A 13 -9.27 -8.39 -6.54
CA LEU A 13 -7.95 -7.79 -6.44
C LEU A 13 -7.25 -8.47 -5.26
N ALA A 14 -6.36 -9.40 -5.61
CA ALA A 14 -5.50 -10.12 -4.69
C ALA A 14 -4.87 -9.15 -3.69
N ALA A 15 -5.18 -9.33 -2.41
CA ALA A 15 -4.49 -8.64 -1.32
C ALA A 15 -3.04 -9.14 -1.32
N GLY A 16 -2.13 -8.35 -1.87
CA GLY A 16 -0.70 -8.61 -1.76
C GLY A 16 -0.27 -8.36 -0.32
N PHE A 17 0.29 -9.39 0.32
CA PHE A 17 1.07 -9.19 1.54
C PHE A 17 2.40 -8.58 1.11
N ALA A 18 2.60 -7.30 1.42
CA ALA A 18 3.89 -6.69 1.27
C ALA A 18 4.64 -6.92 2.57
N ASN A 19 5.57 -7.88 2.56
CA ASN A 19 6.61 -7.95 3.58
C ASN A 19 7.56 -6.79 3.33
N ALA A 20 7.19 -5.62 3.83
CA ALA A 20 8.12 -4.53 4.01
C ALA A 20 9.25 -5.08 4.90
N GLY A 21 10.50 -5.06 4.43
CA GLY A 21 11.68 -5.49 5.20
C GLY A 21 11.98 -4.63 6.43
N THR A 22 10.93 -4.16 7.11
CA THR A 22 10.85 -2.97 7.98
C THR A 22 10.34 -3.32 9.37
N GLY A 23 10.38 -4.59 9.79
CA GLY A 23 9.79 -4.99 11.07
C GLY A 23 8.25 -4.85 11.15
N CYS A 24 7.59 -4.48 10.05
CA CYS A 24 6.14 -4.45 9.90
C CYS A 24 5.71 -5.35 8.74
N GLU A 25 4.73 -6.20 8.98
CA GLU A 25 3.98 -6.86 7.93
C GLU A 25 2.74 -6.02 7.62
N LEU A 26 2.61 -5.59 6.36
CA LEU A 26 1.51 -4.74 5.91
C LEU A 26 0.64 -5.47 4.88
N ARG A 27 -0.67 -5.53 5.16
CA ARG A 27 -1.65 -5.91 4.15
C ARG A 27 -2.16 -4.65 3.47
N LEU A 28 -1.89 -4.52 2.17
CA LEU A 28 -2.20 -3.31 1.40
C LEU A 28 -3.37 -3.55 0.44
N ARG A 29 -4.18 -2.51 0.23
CA ARG A 29 -5.22 -2.46 -0.79
C ARG A 29 -4.87 -1.38 -1.82
N PRO A 30 -4.36 -1.77 -3.00
CA PRO A 30 -4.17 -0.84 -4.10
C PRO A 30 -5.51 -0.54 -4.78
N GLU A 31 -5.75 0.72 -5.11
CA GLU A 31 -6.77 1.18 -6.04
C GLU A 31 -6.06 1.65 -7.31
N THR A 32 -6.49 1.15 -8.46
CA THR A 32 -5.77 1.37 -9.72
C THR A 32 -6.69 1.79 -10.85
N SER A 33 -6.13 2.48 -11.83
CA SER A 33 -6.82 2.93 -13.03
C SER A 33 -6.03 2.61 -14.32
N GLY A 34 -6.72 2.72 -15.46
CA GLY A 34 -6.09 2.64 -16.78
C GLY A 34 -5.87 1.21 -17.30
N PHE A 35 -4.76 1.01 -18.02
CA PHE A 35 -4.50 -0.23 -18.75
C PHE A 35 -4.10 -1.37 -17.82
N PHE A 36 -4.85 -2.47 -17.85
CA PHE A 36 -4.74 -3.57 -16.88
C PHE A 36 -3.36 -4.24 -16.79
N LEU A 37 -2.54 -4.25 -17.85
CA LEU A 37 -1.18 -4.82 -17.80
C LEU A 37 -0.13 -3.88 -17.19
N ASN A 38 -0.44 -2.58 -17.11
CA ASN A 38 0.42 -1.57 -16.52
C ASN A 38 -0.41 -0.44 -15.89
N PRO A 39 -1.19 -0.78 -14.84
CA PRO A 39 -2.13 0.15 -14.29
C PRO A 39 -1.41 1.25 -13.50
N THR A 40 -2.07 2.39 -13.37
CA THR A 40 -1.64 3.48 -12.51
C THR A 40 -2.18 3.25 -11.11
N LEU A 41 -1.36 3.40 -10.08
CA LEU A 41 -1.80 3.40 -8.68
C LEU A 41 -2.45 4.75 -8.38
N GLU A 42 -3.74 4.75 -8.08
CA GLU A 42 -4.43 5.97 -7.64
C GLU A 42 -4.28 6.14 -6.13
N LYS A 43 -4.36 5.02 -5.40
CA LYS A 43 -4.31 4.99 -3.95
C LYS A 43 -3.76 3.66 -3.45
N VAL A 44 -3.07 3.68 -2.32
CA VAL A 44 -2.68 2.46 -1.60
C VAL A 44 -3.03 2.64 -0.14
N THR A 45 -3.94 1.82 0.37
CA THR A 45 -4.42 1.90 1.75
C THR A 45 -3.93 0.72 2.58
N VAL A 46 -3.49 0.97 3.80
CA VAL A 46 -3.19 -0.08 4.79
C VAL A 46 -4.50 -0.69 5.27
N VAL A 47 -4.65 -1.99 5.08
CA VAL A 47 -5.81 -2.75 5.56
C VAL A 47 -5.52 -3.31 6.94
N GLU A 48 -4.32 -3.87 7.12
CA GLU A 48 -3.83 -4.42 8.38
C GLU A 48 -2.33 -4.14 8.51
N ALA A 49 -1.89 -3.97 9.74
CA ALA A 49 -0.49 -3.80 10.09
C ALA A 49 -0.18 -4.68 11.30
N ALA A 50 0.89 -5.47 11.20
CA ALA A 50 1.38 -6.31 12.28
C ALA A 50 2.87 -6.05 12.50
N ALA A 51 3.29 -6.06 13.76
CA ALA A 51 4.71 -6.06 14.08
C ALA A 51 5.28 -7.46 13.80
N VAL A 52 6.42 -7.51 13.13
CA VAL A 52 7.18 -8.76 12.94
C VAL A 52 7.93 -9.14 14.23
N ASP A 53 8.26 -8.14 15.04
CA ASP A 53 8.96 -8.27 16.32
C ASP A 53 8.06 -7.77 17.46
N PRO A 54 7.72 -8.60 18.46
CA PRO A 54 6.82 -8.19 19.55
C PRO A 54 7.37 -7.03 20.39
N ASP A 55 8.68 -6.82 20.41
CA ASP A 55 9.32 -5.73 21.17
C ASP A 55 9.36 -4.40 20.38
N ARG A 56 8.93 -4.40 19.11
CA ARG A 56 8.90 -3.22 18.24
C ARG A 56 7.53 -3.05 17.59
N PRO A 57 6.64 -2.19 18.14
CA PRO A 57 5.31 -2.00 17.61
C PRO A 57 5.35 -1.41 16.19
N CYS A 58 4.42 -1.85 15.35
CA CYS A 58 4.27 -1.29 14.01
C CYS A 58 3.50 0.04 14.07
N PRO A 59 4.05 1.16 13.57
CA PRO A 59 3.44 2.49 13.68
C PRO A 59 2.27 2.76 12.72
N PHE A 60 2.04 1.85 11.76
CA PHE A 60 0.94 1.96 10.79
C PHE A 60 -0.39 1.54 11.41
N LEU A 61 -1.47 2.16 10.93
CA LEU A 61 -2.85 1.84 11.29
C LEU A 61 -3.64 1.46 10.05
N ALA A 62 -4.69 0.65 10.25
CA ALA A 62 -5.67 0.39 9.21
C ALA A 62 -6.34 1.71 8.79
N GLY A 63 -6.44 1.95 7.49
CA GLY A 63 -6.96 3.20 6.92
C GLY A 63 -5.88 4.20 6.49
N ASP A 64 -4.62 4.01 6.90
CA ASP A 64 -3.51 4.87 6.44
C ASP A 64 -3.38 4.78 4.91
N GLU A 65 -3.28 5.92 4.25
CA GLU A 65 -2.96 5.99 2.82
C GLU A 65 -1.47 6.24 2.63
N LEU A 66 -0.79 5.37 1.89
CA LEU A 66 0.62 5.55 1.55
C LEU A 66 0.76 6.57 0.42
N LEU A 67 1.44 7.69 0.70
CA LEU A 67 1.69 8.76 -0.27
C LEU A 67 3.09 8.66 -0.87
N GLN A 68 4.07 8.28 -0.05
CA GLN A 68 5.48 8.23 -0.45
C GLN A 68 6.27 7.26 0.42
N ILE A 69 7.31 6.66 -0.17
CA ILE A 69 8.28 5.78 0.50
C ILE A 69 9.68 6.27 0.11
N ASN A 70 10.45 6.79 1.05
CA ASN A 70 11.67 7.56 0.84
C ASN A 70 11.45 8.66 -0.22
N GLU A 71 12.01 8.50 -1.43
CA GLU A 71 11.85 9.43 -2.55
C GLU A 71 10.78 8.98 -3.57
N GLN A 72 10.24 7.77 -3.43
CA GLN A 72 9.25 7.21 -4.36
C GLN A 72 7.83 7.62 -3.97
N VAL A 73 7.23 8.52 -4.74
CA VAL A 73 5.80 8.84 -4.66
C VAL A 73 4.97 7.62 -5.06
N VAL A 74 3.83 7.37 -4.41
CA VAL A 74 2.97 6.21 -4.70
C VAL A 74 1.79 6.57 -5.61
N PRO A 75 0.94 7.57 -5.29
CA PRO A 75 -0.18 7.95 -6.16
C PRO A 75 0.27 8.49 -7.53
N GLY A 76 -0.47 8.16 -8.59
CA GLY A 76 -0.20 8.55 -9.97
C GLY A 76 0.93 7.78 -10.65
N GLN A 77 1.64 6.89 -9.94
CA GLN A 77 2.74 6.10 -10.50
C GLN A 77 2.29 4.76 -11.06
N LYS A 78 3.12 4.14 -11.91
CA LYS A 78 2.85 2.79 -12.41
C LYS A 78 3.02 1.77 -11.31
N ALA A 79 2.04 0.87 -11.17
CA ALA A 79 2.06 -0.18 -10.15
C ALA A 79 3.34 -1.02 -10.22
N ARG A 80 3.76 -1.38 -11.44
CA ARG A 80 5.01 -2.12 -11.67
C ARG A 80 6.25 -1.36 -11.20
N GLN A 81 6.29 -0.04 -11.36
CA GLN A 81 7.43 0.78 -10.93
C GLN A 81 7.50 0.83 -9.41
N VAL A 82 6.38 1.09 -8.74
CA VAL A 82 6.32 1.14 -7.27
C VAL A 82 6.62 -0.23 -6.66
N MET A 83 6.10 -1.31 -7.24
CA MET A 83 6.43 -2.68 -6.81
C MET A 83 7.93 -2.98 -6.96
N LYS A 84 8.52 -2.67 -8.12
CA LYS A 84 9.95 -2.87 -8.35
C LYS A 84 10.80 -2.06 -7.37
N TYR A 85 10.37 -0.83 -7.07
CA TYR A 85 11.02 -0.02 -6.04
C TYR A 85 10.95 -0.71 -4.67
N TRP A 86 9.75 -1.16 -4.27
CA TRP A 86 9.54 -1.85 -3.00
C TRP A 86 10.39 -3.11 -2.86
N GLU A 87 10.47 -3.92 -3.92
CA GLU A 87 11.30 -5.14 -3.99
C GLU A 87 12.81 -4.83 -3.91
N SER A 88 13.23 -3.63 -4.30
CA SER A 88 14.63 -3.20 -4.22
C SER A 88 15.07 -2.72 -2.84
N LEU A 89 14.13 -2.54 -1.91
CA LEU A 89 14.43 -2.07 -0.56
C LEU A 89 15.12 -3.18 0.26
N SER A 90 16.31 -2.87 0.77
CA SER A 90 17.05 -3.79 1.65
C SER A 90 16.39 -3.90 3.02
N LYS A 91 16.43 -5.10 3.60
CA LYS A 91 16.05 -5.31 5.01
C LYS A 91 16.97 -4.49 5.92
N GLY A 92 16.41 -3.86 6.95
CA GLY A 92 17.15 -3.04 7.90
C GLY A 92 17.54 -1.65 7.39
N MET A 93 17.05 -1.25 6.20
CA MET A 93 17.20 0.11 5.71
C MET A 93 16.19 1.00 6.43
N ARG A 94 16.64 2.19 6.85
CA ARG A 94 15.74 3.25 7.30
C ARG A 94 14.81 3.64 6.17
N LEU A 95 13.51 3.45 6.38
CA LEU A 95 12.47 3.90 5.46
C LEU A 95 11.69 5.07 6.07
N ASP A 96 11.48 6.12 5.28
CA ASP A 96 10.63 7.25 5.60
C ASP A 96 9.34 7.17 4.76
N PHE A 97 8.21 7.05 5.41
CA PHE A 97 6.91 7.01 4.77
C PHE A 97 6.17 8.32 5.02
N SER A 98 5.65 8.92 3.96
CA SER A 98 4.58 9.91 4.12
C SER A 98 3.25 9.21 3.98
N VAL A 99 2.40 9.33 4.99
CA VAL A 99 1.06 8.74 4.98
C VAL A 99 -0.01 9.77 5.27
N ARG A 100 -1.20 9.59 4.69
CA ARG A 100 -2.40 10.33 5.08
C ARG A 100 -3.17 9.52 6.12
N ARG A 101 -3.42 10.12 7.28
CA ARG A 101 -4.23 9.57 8.38
C ARG A 101 -5.20 10.67 8.84
N ASP A 102 -6.50 10.39 8.80
CA ASP A 102 -7.54 11.36 9.20
C ASP A 102 -7.36 12.74 8.56
N GLU A 103 -7.15 12.75 7.23
CA GLU A 103 -6.88 13.95 6.41
C GLU A 103 -5.55 14.68 6.68
N GLN A 104 -4.78 14.26 7.67
CA GLN A 104 -3.47 14.80 7.98
C GLN A 104 -2.35 13.99 7.32
N VAL A 105 -1.31 14.67 6.86
CA VAL A 105 -0.10 14.00 6.36
C VAL A 105 0.91 13.89 7.50
N ILE A 106 1.30 12.67 7.84
CA ILE A 106 2.29 12.38 8.87
C ILE A 106 3.47 11.59 8.28
N SER A 107 4.66 11.77 8.86
CA SER A 107 5.82 10.95 8.54
C SER A 107 5.92 9.78 9.51
N ILE A 108 6.12 8.59 8.97
CA ILE A 108 6.37 7.35 9.71
C ILE A 108 7.74 6.85 9.31
N ILE A 109 8.61 6.63 10.29
CA ILE A 109 9.98 6.21 10.06
C ILE A 109 10.18 4.83 10.67
N ILE A 110 10.75 3.91 9.90
CA ILE A 110 11.07 2.56 10.37
C ILE A 110 12.52 2.20 10.02
N ASN A 111 13.17 1.39 10.87
CA ASN A 111 14.55 0.91 10.67
C ASN A 111 14.60 -0.63 10.68
#